data_AF-A0A4Q4T4B5-F1
#
_entry.id   AF-A0A4Q4T4B5-F1
#
_cell.length_a   1.000
_cell.length_b   1.000
_cell.length_c   1.000
_cell.angle_alpha   90.00
_cell.angle_beta   90.00
_cell.angle_gamma   90.00
#
_symmetry.space_group_name_H-M   'P 1'
#
loop_
_entity.id
_entity.type
_entity.pdbx_description
1 polymer ?
#
loop_
_entity_poly.entity_id
_entity_poly.type
_entity_poly.pdbx_seq_one_letter_code
_entity_poly.pdbx_strand_id
1 'polypeptide(L)'
;MVDFDRERRIQDAKDFIAEGNSEALANVRFEIPQSTLSHRLHGSKSRSEAQSNAQICGRAPAKKQVNRFIERHDKIYTKKERVMPRERLEARNRDDVHEFFPLLAQIRAKYNIQPENEYNMDETGVQEGE
;
A
#
# COMPACT_ATOMS: atom_id res chain seq x y z
N MET A 1 22.91 -34.57 13.15
CA MET A 1 22.94 -35.41 14.37
C MET A 1 22.30 -34.59 15.47
N VAL A 2 21.08 -34.92 15.89
CA VAL A 2 20.37 -34.18 16.95
C VAL A 2 21.03 -34.57 18.26
N ASP A 3 21.50 -33.59 19.00
CA ASP A 3 22.12 -33.81 20.30
C ASP A 3 21.00 -34.13 21.31
N PHE A 4 20.75 -35.41 21.53
CA PHE A 4 19.60 -35.91 22.30
C PHE A 4 19.57 -35.37 23.73
N ASP A 5 20.74 -35.15 24.33
CA ASP A 5 20.86 -34.59 25.67
C ASP A 5 20.40 -33.13 25.74
N ARG A 6 20.65 -32.35 24.69
CA ARG A 6 20.25 -30.94 24.63
C ARG A 6 18.73 -30.80 24.51
N GLU A 7 18.11 -31.60 23.66
CA GLU A 7 16.66 -31.55 23.46
C GLU A 7 15.90 -32.10 24.68
N ARG A 8 16.48 -33.08 25.39
CA ARG A 8 15.93 -33.58 26.66
C ARG A 8 15.88 -32.50 27.74
N ARG A 9 16.98 -31.76 27.94
CA ARG A 9 17.01 -30.63 28.90
C ARG A 9 15.93 -29.59 28.58
N ILE A 10 15.69 -29.33 27.29
CA ILE A 10 14.66 -28.39 26.84
C ILE A 10 13.25 -28.89 27.18
N GLN A 11 12.99 -30.20 27.09
CA GLN A 11 11.70 -30.77 27.49
C GLN A 11 11.52 -30.74 29.01
N ASP A 12 12.53 -31.16 29.77
CA ASP A 12 12.49 -31.11 31.25
C ASP A 12 12.25 -29.67 31.75
N ALA A 13 12.86 -28.68 31.08
CA ALA A 13 12.63 -27.27 31.39
C ALA A 13 11.22 -26.77 31.03
N LYS A 14 10.60 -27.31 29.98
CA LYS A 14 9.21 -27.00 29.61
C LYS A 14 8.23 -27.56 30.62
N ASP A 15 8.43 -28.80 31.06
CA ASP A 15 7.59 -29.45 32.06
C ASP A 15 7.68 -28.69 33.40
N PHE A 16 8.88 -28.28 33.79
CA PHE A 16 9.10 -27.47 34.99
C PHE A 16 8.36 -26.12 34.96
N ILE A 17 8.26 -25.48 33.79
CA ILE A 17 7.52 -24.22 33.63
C ILE A 17 6.01 -24.48 33.57
N ALA A 18 5.57 -25.61 33.00
CA ALA A 18 4.18 -26.02 32.99
C ALA A 18 3.62 -26.27 34.41
N GLU A 19 4.48 -26.70 35.34
CA GLU A 19 4.18 -26.80 36.78
C GLU A 19 4.00 -25.44 37.49
N GLY A 20 4.20 -24.31 36.79
CA GLY A 20 3.99 -22.95 37.31
C GLY A 20 5.26 -22.26 37.83
N ASN A 21 6.44 -22.83 37.58
CA ASN A 21 7.70 -22.23 37.99
C ASN A 21 8.20 -21.16 36.99
N SER A 22 9.07 -20.27 37.47
CA SER A 22 9.61 -19.16 36.66
C SER A 22 10.61 -19.59 35.59
N GLU A 23 10.55 -18.98 34.40
CA GLU A 23 11.49 -19.16 33.30
C GLU A 23 12.95 -18.83 33.69
N ALA A 24 13.13 -17.85 34.59
CA ALA A 24 14.44 -17.46 35.12
C ALA A 24 15.11 -18.61 35.87
N LEU A 25 14.31 -19.33 36.66
CA LEU A 25 14.75 -20.47 37.47
C LEU A 25 15.04 -21.69 36.58
N ALA A 26 14.25 -21.90 35.53
CA ALA A 26 14.45 -22.99 34.57
C ALA A 26 15.80 -22.89 33.82
N ASN A 27 16.20 -21.70 33.39
CA ASN A 27 17.52 -21.47 32.77
C ASN A 27 18.68 -21.90 33.67
N VAL A 28 18.68 -21.43 34.92
CA VAL A 28 19.76 -21.74 35.88
C VAL A 28 19.77 -23.22 36.21
N ARG A 29 18.58 -23.82 36.39
CA ARG A 29 18.44 -25.22 36.81
C ARG A 29 18.81 -26.24 35.73
N PHE A 30 18.50 -25.95 34.46
CA PHE A 30 18.74 -26.87 33.34
C PHE A 30 19.89 -26.44 32.43
N GLU A 31 20.59 -25.35 32.78
CA GLU A 31 21.72 -24.78 32.03
C GLU A 31 21.37 -24.43 30.57
N ILE A 32 20.19 -23.85 30.35
CA ILE A 32 19.69 -23.50 29.00
C ILE A 32 19.62 -21.99 28.86
N PRO A 33 20.34 -21.38 27.90
CA PRO A 33 20.28 -19.94 27.68
C PRO A 33 18.84 -19.43 27.55
N GLN A 34 18.53 -18.34 28.26
CA GLN A 34 17.21 -17.69 28.24
C GLN A 34 16.67 -17.46 26.83
N SER A 35 17.52 -17.04 25.89
CA SER A 35 17.14 -16.83 24.49
C SER A 35 16.63 -18.11 23.81
N THR A 36 17.21 -19.27 24.14
CA THR A 36 16.82 -20.56 23.59
C THR A 36 15.50 -21.03 24.20
N LEU A 37 15.37 -20.94 25.52
CA LEU A 37 14.17 -21.33 26.25
C LEU A 37 12.97 -20.46 25.86
N SER A 38 13.15 -19.13 25.84
CA SER A 38 12.14 -18.16 25.42
C SER A 38 11.68 -18.38 23.97
N HIS A 39 12.60 -18.60 23.03
CA HIS A 39 12.26 -18.88 21.63
C HIS A 39 11.48 -20.21 21.47
N ARG A 40 11.77 -21.21 22.31
CA ARG A 40 11.12 -22.53 22.27
C ARG A 40 9.77 -22.56 22.99
N LEU A 41 9.53 -21.66 23.94
CA LEU A 41 8.25 -21.48 24.64
C LEU A 41 7.27 -20.64 23.83
N HIS A 42 7.70 -19.46 23.41
CA HIS A 42 6.83 -18.47 22.75
C HIS A 42 6.75 -18.68 21.23
N GLY A 43 7.65 -19.50 20.67
CA GLY A 43 7.80 -19.70 19.24
C GLY A 43 8.34 -18.47 18.52
N SER A 44 8.78 -18.66 17.28
CA SER A 44 9.00 -17.57 16.34
C SER A 44 7.76 -17.42 15.47
N LYS A 45 7.30 -16.18 15.26
CA LYS A 45 6.30 -15.91 14.21
C LYS A 45 6.85 -16.41 12.87
N SER A 46 5.98 -17.00 12.04
CA SER A 46 6.39 -17.39 10.70
C SER A 46 6.82 -16.15 9.90
N ARG A 47 7.74 -16.32 8.95
CA ARG A 47 8.19 -15.21 8.08
C ARG A 47 7.02 -14.51 7.37
N SER A 48 5.98 -15.27 7.01
CA SER A 48 4.76 -14.77 6.37
C SER A 48 3.94 -13.88 7.31
N GLU A 49 3.70 -14.31 8.55
CA GLU A 49 2.98 -13.53 9.56
C GLU A 49 3.75 -12.28 9.99
N ALA A 50 5.08 -12.32 10.00
CA ALA A 50 5.90 -11.14 10.27
C ALA A 50 5.81 -10.10 9.14
N GLN A 51 5.62 -10.54 7.88
CA GLN A 51 5.51 -9.66 6.71
C GLN A 51 4.11 -9.11 6.45
N SER A 52 3.05 -9.71 6.98
CA SER A 52 1.67 -9.23 6.76
C SER A 52 1.47 -7.78 7.21
N ASN A 53 2.09 -7.39 8.34
CA ASN A 53 2.04 -6.01 8.85
C ASN A 53 2.77 -4.99 7.95
N ALA A 54 3.67 -5.43 7.07
CA ALA A 54 4.36 -4.58 6.10
C ALA A 54 3.54 -4.32 4.82
N GLN A 55 2.41 -5.02 4.65
CA GLN A 55 1.51 -4.93 3.49
C GLN A 55 0.23 -4.12 3.78
N ILE A 56 0.21 -3.32 4.85
CA ILE A 56 -0.96 -2.49 5.15
C ILE A 56 -1.03 -1.31 4.18
N CYS A 57 -1.92 -1.41 3.20
CA CYS A 57 -2.38 -0.33 2.30
C CYS A 57 -3.15 0.73 3.09
N GLY A 58 -2.45 1.46 3.96
CA GLY A 58 -3.04 2.51 4.80
C GLY A 58 -2.02 3.45 5.41
N ARG A 59 -0.74 3.06 5.38
CA ARG A 59 0.39 3.92 5.74
C ARG A 59 1.13 4.32 4.47
N ALA A 60 1.57 5.58 4.40
CA ALA A 60 2.42 6.03 3.30
C ALA A 60 3.62 5.06 3.17
N PRO A 61 3.91 4.55 1.96
CA PRO A 61 4.99 3.61 1.76
C PRO A 61 6.31 4.26 2.17
N ALA A 62 7.18 3.48 2.82
CA ALA A 62 8.52 3.97 3.12
C ALA A 62 9.24 4.32 1.81
N LYS A 63 10.08 5.37 1.79
CA LYS A 63 10.83 5.81 0.60
C LYS A 63 11.53 4.65 -0.14
N LYS A 64 12.08 3.69 0.62
CA LYS A 64 12.74 2.48 0.08
C LYS A 64 11.79 1.56 -0.70
N GLN A 65 10.52 1.46 -0.31
CA GLN A 65 9.54 0.66 -1.01
C GLN A 65 9.17 1.28 -2.36
N VAL A 66 9.01 2.60 -2.40
CA VAL A 66 8.74 3.36 -3.63
C VAL A 66 9.90 3.23 -4.62
N ASN A 67 11.14 3.44 -4.16
CA ASN A 67 12.32 3.30 -5.02
C ASN A 67 12.43 1.89 -5.60
N ARG A 68 12.29 0.86 -4.76
CA ARG A 68 12.30 -0.55 -5.22
C ARG A 68 11.17 -0.87 -6.18
N PHE A 69 10.02 -0.20 -6.06
CA PHE A 69 8.91 -0.37 -6.99
C PHE A 69 9.22 0.23 -8.36
N ILE A 70 9.75 1.46 -8.38
CA ILE A 70 10.19 2.12 -9.62
C ILE A 70 11.32 1.32 -10.30
N GLU A 71 12.31 0.84 -9.54
CA GLU A 71 13.41 0.01 -10.06
C GLU A 71 12.94 -1.30 -10.71
N ARG A 72 11.84 -1.89 -10.23
CA ARG A 72 11.26 -3.12 -10.80
C ARG A 72 10.44 -2.86 -12.07
N HIS A 73 10.04 -1.63 -12.32
CA HIS A 73 9.15 -1.26 -13.41
C HIS A 73 9.83 -0.18 -14.27
N ASP A 74 10.69 -0.64 -15.17
CA ASP A 74 11.44 0.14 -16.17
C ASP A 74 10.58 1.06 -17.05
N LYS A 75 9.30 0.72 -17.24
CA LYS A 75 8.33 1.50 -18.01
C LYS A 75 7.70 2.66 -17.23
N ILE A 76 7.92 2.76 -15.92
CA ILE A 76 7.36 3.83 -15.09
C ILE A 76 8.35 4.98 -15.07
N TYR A 77 7.94 6.10 -15.67
CA TYR A 77 8.69 7.35 -15.64
C TYR A 77 7.78 8.48 -15.17
N THR A 78 8.37 9.45 -14.47
CA THR A 78 7.64 10.67 -14.08
C THR A 78 7.38 11.52 -15.32
N LYS A 79 6.12 11.62 -15.72
CA LYS A 79 5.70 12.58 -16.74
C LYS A 79 5.37 13.90 -16.06
N LYS A 80 6.09 14.98 -16.41
CA LYS A 80 5.70 16.33 -15.97
C LYS A 80 4.36 16.67 -16.63
N GLU A 81 3.34 16.92 -15.82
CA GLU A 81 2.09 17.49 -16.32
C GLU A 81 2.33 18.92 -16.81
N ARG A 82 1.52 19.35 -17.78
CA ARG A 82 1.48 20.77 -18.16
C ARG A 82 0.76 21.52 -17.04
N VAL A 83 1.24 22.72 -16.72
CA VAL A 83 0.57 23.59 -15.73
C VAL A 83 -0.82 23.92 -16.27
N MET A 84 -1.84 23.47 -15.56
CA MET A 84 -3.22 23.88 -15.83
C MET A 84 -3.38 25.34 -15.38
N PRO A 85 -3.92 26.24 -16.22
CA PRO A 85 -4.24 27.60 -15.80
C PRO A 85 -5.15 27.60 -14.57
N ARG A 86 -4.90 28.52 -13.64
CA ARG A 86 -5.60 28.61 -12.35
C ARG A 86 -7.12 28.72 -12.51
N GLU A 87 -7.57 29.49 -13.50
CA GLU A 87 -8.99 29.64 -13.84
C GLU A 87 -9.65 28.29 -14.16
N ARG A 88 -8.95 27.40 -14.87
CA ARG A 88 -9.44 26.04 -15.16
C ARG A 88 -9.43 25.11 -13.95
N LEU A 89 -8.61 25.39 -12.94
CA LEU A 89 -8.63 24.66 -11.67
C LEU A 89 -9.81 25.13 -10.79
N GLU A 90 -10.04 26.44 -10.73
CA GLU A 90 -11.11 27.04 -9.92
C GLU A 90 -12.50 26.78 -10.53
N ALA A 91 -12.63 26.79 -11.86
CA ALA A 91 -13.87 26.45 -12.56
C ALA A 91 -14.18 24.93 -12.59
N ARG A 92 -13.33 24.08 -12.01
CA ARG A 92 -13.48 22.62 -12.06
C ARG A 92 -14.43 22.14 -10.97
N ASN A 93 -15.72 22.35 -11.17
CA ASN A 93 -16.74 21.70 -10.38
C ASN A 93 -17.07 20.32 -10.99
N ARG A 94 -16.92 19.27 -10.18
CA ARG A 94 -17.20 17.90 -10.61
C ARG A 94 -18.69 17.71 -10.95
N ASP A 95 -19.55 18.33 -10.16
CA ASP A 95 -21.00 18.12 -10.27
C ASP A 95 -21.53 18.76 -11.55
N ASP A 96 -21.10 20.00 -11.85
CA ASP A 96 -21.46 20.70 -13.09
C ASP A 96 -21.08 19.91 -14.35
N VAL A 97 -19.89 19.29 -14.36
CA VAL A 97 -19.45 18.45 -15.49
C VAL A 97 -20.30 17.18 -15.60
N HIS A 98 -20.64 16.55 -14.47
CA HIS A 98 -21.48 15.35 -14.47
C HIS A 98 -22.92 15.63 -14.89
N GLU A 99 -23.46 16.80 -14.56
CA GLU A 99 -24.82 17.21 -14.93
C GLU A 99 -24.92 17.69 -16.39
N PHE A 100 -23.87 18.31 -16.91
CA PHE A 100 -23.85 18.86 -18.26
C PHE A 100 -24.08 17.81 -19.36
N PHE A 101 -23.39 16.67 -19.32
CA PHE A 101 -23.48 15.67 -20.41
C PHE A 101 -24.86 15.02 -20.55
N PRO A 102 -25.55 14.61 -19.46
CA PRO A 102 -26.94 14.16 -19.53
C PRO A 102 -27.89 15.22 -20.12
N LEU A 103 -27.76 16.48 -19.69
CA LEU A 103 -28.59 17.57 -20.21
C LEU A 103 -28.35 17.81 -21.71
N LEU A 104 -27.08 17.83 -22.13
CA LEU A 104 -26.73 17.96 -23.54
C LEU A 104 -27.30 16.80 -24.37
N ALA A 105 -27.25 15.57 -23.87
CA ALA A 105 -27.83 14.41 -24.55
C ALA A 105 -29.37 14.52 -24.68
N GLN A 106 -30.06 15.02 -23.66
CA GLN A 106 -31.50 15.27 -23.72
C GLN A 106 -31.86 16.33 -24.78
N ILE A 107 -31.08 17.41 -24.86
CA ILE A 107 -31.28 18.47 -25.86
C ILE A 107 -31.05 17.93 -27.27
N ARG A 108 -29.96 17.19 -27.49
CA ARG A 108 -29.66 16.52 -28.77
C ARG A 108 -30.82 15.63 -29.22
N ALA A 109 -31.34 14.81 -28.30
CA ALA A 109 -32.47 13.92 -28.57
C ALA A 109 -33.77 14.72 -28.85
N LYS A 110 -34.04 15.77 -28.07
CA LYS A 110 -35.25 16.61 -28.21
C LYS A 110 -35.32 17.31 -29.57
N TYR A 111 -34.20 17.82 -30.06
CA TYR A 111 -34.13 18.59 -31.30
C TYR A 111 -33.57 17.79 -32.48
N ASN A 112 -33.31 16.49 -32.31
CA ASN A 112 -32.70 15.62 -33.31
C ASN A 112 -31.44 16.23 -33.95
N ILE A 113 -30.58 16.80 -33.10
CA ILE A 113 -29.33 17.43 -33.52
C ILE A 113 -28.37 16.33 -33.93
N GLN A 114 -28.01 16.29 -35.21
CA GLN A 114 -27.01 15.36 -35.71
C GLN A 114 -25.60 15.87 -35.40
N PRO A 115 -24.61 14.99 -35.18
CA PRO A 115 -23.24 15.39 -34.86
C PRO A 115 -22.62 16.35 -35.88
N GLU A 116 -23.03 16.26 -37.14
CA GLU A 116 -22.56 17.10 -38.25
C GLU A 116 -23.02 18.56 -38.12
N ASN A 117 -24.04 18.82 -37.30
CA ASN A 117 -24.57 20.16 -37.03
C ASN A 117 -24.03 20.76 -35.72
N GLU A 118 -23.03 20.12 -35.10
CA GLU A 118 -22.37 20.62 -33.91
C GLU A 118 -21.13 21.42 -34.30
N TYR A 119 -21.24 22.74 -34.19
CA TYR A 119 -20.15 23.65 -34.51
C TYR A 119 -19.51 24.15 -33.22
N ASN A 120 -18.18 24.03 -33.14
CA ASN A 120 -17.42 24.70 -32.09
C ASN A 120 -17.28 26.17 -32.45
N MET A 121 -17.71 27.05 -31.55
CA MET A 121 -17.54 28.50 -31.69
C MET A 121 -16.43 28.96 -30.74
N ASP A 122 -15.27 28.31 -30.78
CA ASP A 122 -14.10 28.81 -30.07
C ASP A 122 -13.33 29.76 -30.98
N GLU A 123 -13.45 31.06 -30.71
CA GLU A 123 -12.62 32.07 -31.36
C GLU A 123 -11.15 31.76 -31.05
N THR A 124 -10.49 31.09 -32.00
CA THR A 124 -9.04 30.96 -31.99
C THR A 124 -8.50 32.29 -32.49
N GLY A 125 -8.20 33.21 -31.55
CA GLY A 125 -7.63 34.51 -31.90
C GLY A 125 -6.41 34.33 -32.81
N VAL A 126 -6.47 34.88 -34.02
CA VAL A 126 -5.31 34.98 -34.90
C VAL A 126 -4.39 36.03 -34.28
N GLN A 127 -3.23 35.60 -33.79
CA GLN A 127 -2.17 36.50 -33.36
C GLN A 127 -1.35 36.88 -34.59
N GLU A 128 -1.54 38.08 -35.13
CA GLU A 128 -0.57 38.65 -36.08
C GLU A 128 0.74 38.91 -35.33
N GLY A 129 1.84 38.38 -35.85
CA GLY A 129 3.16 38.45 -35.23
C GLY A 129 3.72 39.87 -35.27
N GLU A 130 4.33 40.27 -34.15
CA GLU A 130 5.39 41.28 -34.12
C GLU A 130 6.75 40.61 -34.31
#